data_AF-A0A1H2BJS3-F1
#
_entry.id   AF-A0A1H2BJS3-F1
#
_cell.length_a   1.000
_cell.length_b   1.000
_cell.length_c   1.000
_cell.angle_alpha   90.00
_cell.angle_beta   90.00
_cell.angle_gamma   90.00
#
_symmetry.space_group_name_H-M   'P 1'
#
loop_
_entity.id
_entity.type
_entity.pdbx_description
1 polymer ?
#
loop_
_entity_poly.entity_id
_entity_poly.type
_entity_poly.pdbx_seq_one_letter_code
_entity_poly.pdbx_strand_id
1 'polypeptide(L)'
;MSLEWRARPSSVSSSLAWSNPLAWWWSLLTLVSGANIAVWFVLYRQLHEQPTGSLGGTSGIELMLLLCAAYVFGCAFRSFLPRADVQRICLFDTWLSSVVVGRSVATVAEICFAAQWAMILHQLGTMTGADTTLNAAWVIVPLILIAECFSWYAVLTTNYLGNAIENSIWAVAFFVVGISLCRLLPAFDGPVRVVLAIAIAGIASYLAFLMTIDVPMYLSRWRTEVADGSSKRLRPLEGLHDVSTRWIVTHDLAEWKDEIAWMSLYFSMAVWASLALCVFYSLGDYLPRYRTEATVASWSSDALAVVGKQQPGAARHKV
;
A
#
# COMPACT_ATOMS: atom_id res chain seq x y z
N MET A 1 -38.43 -30.31 22.39
CA MET A 1 -38.63 -28.86 22.15
C MET A 1 -37.63 -28.43 21.08
N SER A 2 -38.08 -28.43 19.82
CA SER A 2 -37.31 -27.95 18.67
C SER A 2 -37.35 -26.43 18.65
N LEU A 3 -36.21 -25.78 18.81
CA LEU A 3 -36.07 -24.36 18.56
C LEU A 3 -36.02 -24.15 17.05
N GLU A 4 -37.21 -23.93 16.48
CA GLU A 4 -37.38 -23.36 15.15
C GLU A 4 -36.64 -22.02 15.10
N TRP A 5 -35.50 -22.01 14.42
CA TRP A 5 -34.92 -20.78 13.90
C TRP A 5 -35.95 -20.19 12.92
N ARG A 6 -36.75 -19.24 13.41
CA ARG A 6 -37.55 -18.37 12.55
C ARG A 6 -36.60 -17.65 11.61
N ALA A 7 -36.54 -18.14 10.37
CA ALA A 7 -36.08 -17.37 9.24
C ALA A 7 -36.78 -16.02 9.30
N ARG A 8 -36.02 -14.94 9.51
CA ARG A 8 -36.51 -13.61 9.22
C ARG A 8 -36.94 -13.62 7.75
N PRO A 9 -38.10 -13.01 7.42
CA PRO A 9 -38.56 -12.98 6.05
C PRO A 9 -37.46 -12.35 5.21
N SER A 10 -37.07 -13.07 4.17
CA SER A 10 -36.18 -12.62 3.10
C SER A 10 -36.67 -11.27 2.58
N SER A 11 -36.10 -10.20 3.13
CA SER A 11 -36.12 -8.90 2.48
C SER A 11 -35.45 -9.12 1.14
N VAL A 12 -36.28 -9.13 0.10
CA VAL A 12 -35.98 -8.97 -1.32
C VAL A 12 -34.47 -8.85 -1.55
N SER A 13 -33.83 -9.94 -1.99
CA SER A 13 -32.52 -9.87 -2.62
C SER A 13 -32.69 -8.95 -3.81
N SER A 14 -32.43 -7.66 -3.60
CA SER A 14 -32.32 -6.71 -4.69
C SER A 14 -31.14 -7.21 -5.49
N SER A 15 -31.42 -7.75 -6.68
CA SER A 15 -30.39 -7.92 -7.71
C SER A 15 -29.58 -6.62 -7.80
N LEU A 16 -28.31 -6.70 -8.22
CA LEU A 16 -27.47 -5.53 -8.53
C LEU A 16 -28.06 -4.74 -9.72
N ALA A 17 -29.24 -4.16 -9.51
CA ALA A 17 -30.00 -3.39 -10.46
C ALA A 17 -29.40 -1.98 -10.49
N TRP A 18 -29.51 -1.33 -11.65
CA TRP A 18 -29.04 0.04 -11.85
C TRP A 18 -29.70 1.07 -10.92
N SER A 19 -30.81 0.74 -10.27
CA SER A 19 -31.41 1.58 -9.23
C SER A 19 -30.68 1.54 -7.89
N ASN A 20 -29.78 0.57 -7.67
CA ASN A 20 -29.02 0.42 -6.43
C ASN A 20 -27.74 1.28 -6.49
N PRO A 21 -27.52 2.24 -5.56
CA PRO A 21 -26.28 3.01 -5.47
C PRO A 21 -25.01 2.14 -5.43
N LEU A 22 -25.11 0.93 -4.88
CA LEU A 22 -24.01 -0.03 -4.84
C LEU A 22 -23.54 -0.46 -6.24
N ALA A 23 -24.45 -0.56 -7.20
CA ALA A 23 -24.14 -0.89 -8.60
C ALA A 23 -23.32 0.23 -9.27
N TRP A 24 -23.64 1.50 -8.96
CA TRP A 24 -22.90 2.66 -9.45
C TRP A 24 -21.50 2.73 -8.85
N TRP A 25 -21.38 2.51 -7.54
CA TRP A 25 -20.08 2.43 -6.87
C TRP A 25 -19.20 1.33 -7.46
N TRP A 26 -19.73 0.11 -7.60
CA TRP A 26 -19.01 -1.00 -8.23
C TRP A 26 -18.61 -0.71 -9.69
N SER A 27 -19.52 -0.12 -10.48
CA SER A 27 -19.24 0.27 -11.87
C SER A 27 -18.11 1.30 -11.95
N LEU A 28 -18.10 2.27 -11.02
CA LEU A 28 -17.03 3.25 -10.92
C LEU A 28 -15.70 2.60 -10.56
N LEU A 29 -15.66 1.71 -9.57
CA LEU A 29 -14.43 0.96 -9.20
C LEU A 29 -13.88 0.15 -10.37
N THR A 30 -14.76 -0.52 -11.10
CA THR A 30 -14.45 -1.30 -12.31
C THR A 30 -13.86 -0.41 -13.40
N LEU A 31 -14.48 0.75 -13.66
CA LEU A 31 -14.00 1.73 -14.64
C LEU A 31 -12.62 2.28 -14.27
N VAL A 32 -12.45 2.69 -13.02
CA VAL A 32 -11.16 3.18 -12.51
C VAL A 32 -10.09 2.11 -12.61
N SER A 33 -10.42 0.85 -12.29
CA SER A 33 -9.50 -0.28 -12.44
C SER A 33 -9.08 -0.51 -13.89
N GLY A 34 -10.02 -0.41 -14.84
CA GLY A 34 -9.71 -0.46 -16.27
C GLY A 34 -8.74 0.64 -16.70
N ALA A 35 -8.95 1.87 -16.22
CA ALA A 35 -8.05 2.99 -16.49
C ALA A 35 -6.66 2.76 -15.87
N ASN A 36 -6.59 2.29 -14.61
CA ASN A 36 -5.33 1.98 -13.93
C ASN A 36 -4.51 0.93 -14.68
N ILE A 37 -5.15 -0.14 -15.16
CA ILE A 37 -4.52 -1.18 -15.99
C ILE A 37 -3.99 -0.59 -17.30
N ALA A 38 -4.79 0.24 -17.98
CA ALA A 38 -4.37 0.87 -19.22
C ALA A 38 -3.14 1.77 -19.02
N VAL A 39 -3.12 2.58 -17.95
CA VAL A 39 -1.97 3.41 -17.58
C VAL A 39 -0.75 2.54 -17.27
N TRP A 40 -0.91 1.44 -16.54
CA TRP A 40 0.20 0.52 -16.28
C TRP A 40 0.77 -0.06 -17.59
N PHE A 41 -0.06 -0.46 -18.56
CA PHE A 41 0.42 -0.94 -19.86
C PHE A 41 1.17 0.15 -20.65
N VAL A 42 0.70 1.39 -20.58
CA VAL A 42 1.40 2.53 -21.20
C VAL A 42 2.78 2.72 -20.55
N LEU A 43 2.86 2.71 -19.21
CA LEU A 43 4.12 2.82 -18.48
C LEU A 43 5.05 1.65 -18.78
N TYR A 44 4.53 0.42 -18.76
CA TYR A 44 5.29 -0.78 -19.11
C TYR A 44 5.90 -0.63 -20.49
N ARG A 45 5.11 -0.26 -21.50
CA ARG A 45 5.61 -0.05 -22.85
C ARG A 45 6.67 1.05 -22.91
N GLN A 46 6.41 2.22 -22.34
CA GLN A 46 7.34 3.36 -22.42
C GLN A 46 8.66 3.11 -21.69
N LEU A 47 8.62 2.46 -20.53
CA LEU A 47 9.79 2.22 -19.69
C LEU A 47 10.55 0.96 -20.08
N HIS A 48 9.88 -0.02 -20.71
CA HIS A 48 10.52 -1.21 -21.27
C HIS A 48 11.14 -0.95 -22.66
N GLU A 49 10.53 -0.08 -23.49
CA GLU A 49 11.06 0.28 -24.81
C GLU A 49 12.25 1.26 -24.76
N GLN A 50 12.63 1.79 -23.58
CA GLN A 50 13.82 2.64 -23.41
C GLN A 50 15.11 1.83 -23.69
N PRO A 51 15.84 2.11 -24.79
CA PRO A 51 16.96 1.29 -25.22
C PRO A 51 18.16 1.40 -24.27
N THR A 52 18.67 0.24 -23.83
CA THR A 52 20.05 -0.09 -23.45
C THR A 52 21.10 1.05 -23.51
N GLY A 53 21.01 2.00 -22.59
CA GLY A 53 22.00 3.09 -22.45
C GLY A 53 22.52 3.29 -21.02
N SER A 54 21.84 2.73 -20.00
CA SER A 54 22.22 2.87 -18.60
C SER A 54 22.65 1.49 -18.05
N LEU A 55 23.96 1.27 -18.00
CA LEU A 55 24.66 0.02 -17.64
C LEU A 55 24.44 -0.49 -16.19
N GLY A 56 23.41 0.00 -15.48
CA GLY A 56 23.09 -0.46 -14.12
C GLY A 56 21.63 -0.29 -13.66
N GLY A 57 20.74 0.30 -14.48
CA GLY A 57 19.38 0.69 -14.05
C GLY A 57 18.24 -0.23 -14.50
N THR A 58 18.42 -1.06 -15.54
CA THR A 58 17.33 -1.80 -16.20
C THR A 58 16.64 -2.83 -15.29
N SER A 59 17.41 -3.55 -14.47
CA SER A 59 16.86 -4.56 -13.55
C SER A 59 15.97 -3.94 -12.45
N GLY A 60 16.33 -2.73 -11.97
CA GLY A 60 15.57 -2.03 -10.95
C GLY A 60 14.21 -1.54 -11.44
N ILE A 61 14.14 -0.98 -12.66
CA ILE A 61 12.89 -0.48 -13.21
C ILE A 61 11.93 -1.62 -13.60
N GLU A 62 12.44 -2.73 -14.13
CA GLU A 62 11.64 -3.93 -14.42
C GLU A 62 11.03 -4.50 -13.13
N LEU A 63 11.82 -4.58 -12.05
CA LEU A 63 11.31 -4.99 -10.75
C LEU A 63 10.25 -4.00 -10.23
N MET A 64 10.50 -2.70 -10.30
CA MET A 64 9.55 -1.67 -9.88
C MET A 64 8.21 -1.77 -10.65
N LEU A 65 8.26 -2.01 -11.96
CA LEU A 65 7.09 -2.24 -12.81
C LEU A 65 6.34 -3.52 -12.44
N LEU A 66 7.06 -4.61 -12.13
CA LEU A 66 6.47 -5.88 -11.69
C LEU A 66 5.76 -5.73 -10.33
N LEU A 67 6.39 -5.05 -9.38
CA LEU A 67 5.79 -4.76 -8.07
C LEU A 67 4.53 -3.89 -8.23
N CYS A 68 4.60 -2.88 -9.09
CA CYS A 68 3.43 -2.06 -9.43
C CYS A 68 2.33 -2.89 -10.10
N ALA A 69 2.68 -3.80 -11.01
CA ALA A 69 1.72 -4.69 -11.65
C ALA A 69 0.97 -5.52 -10.60
N ALA A 70 1.69 -6.15 -9.68
CA ALA A 70 1.09 -6.94 -8.60
C ALA A 70 0.09 -6.10 -7.79
N TYR A 71 0.41 -4.84 -7.50
CA TYR A 71 -0.50 -3.93 -6.82
C TYR A 71 -1.72 -3.53 -7.68
N VAL A 72 -1.49 -3.05 -8.91
CA VAL A 72 -2.55 -2.61 -9.85
C VAL A 72 -3.54 -3.74 -10.14
N PHE A 73 -3.04 -4.92 -10.52
CA PHE A 73 -3.88 -6.06 -10.84
C PHE A 73 -4.54 -6.65 -9.58
N GLY A 74 -3.88 -6.60 -8.42
CA GLY A 74 -4.48 -6.99 -7.15
C GLY A 74 -5.67 -6.10 -6.75
N CYS A 75 -5.51 -4.78 -6.87
CA CYS A 75 -6.59 -3.81 -6.65
C CYS A 75 -7.71 -3.96 -7.68
N ALA A 76 -7.38 -4.22 -8.95
CA ALA A 76 -8.38 -4.46 -9.99
C ALA A 76 -9.19 -5.73 -9.72
N PHE A 77 -8.54 -6.83 -9.32
CA PHE A 77 -9.21 -8.06 -8.91
C PHE A 77 -10.23 -7.82 -7.79
N ARG A 78 -9.83 -7.07 -6.76
CA ARG A 78 -10.71 -6.71 -5.63
C ARG A 78 -11.78 -5.67 -5.98
N SER A 79 -11.58 -4.89 -7.03
CA SER A 79 -12.59 -3.96 -7.55
C SER A 79 -13.65 -4.67 -8.38
N PHE A 80 -13.26 -5.69 -9.16
CA PHE A 80 -14.19 -6.53 -9.90
C PHE A 80 -14.96 -7.48 -8.99
N LEU A 81 -14.32 -7.96 -7.92
CA LEU A 81 -14.92 -8.84 -6.90
C LEU A 81 -14.82 -8.22 -5.49
N PRO A 82 -15.55 -7.13 -5.20
CA PRO A 82 -15.52 -6.53 -3.87
C PRO A 82 -16.05 -7.48 -2.81
N ARG A 83 -15.41 -7.42 -1.64
CA ARG A 83 -15.71 -8.22 -0.45
C ARG A 83 -15.23 -7.52 0.81
N ALA A 84 -15.95 -7.71 1.91
CA ALA A 84 -15.49 -7.33 3.24
C ALA A 84 -15.05 -8.58 4.01
N ASP A 85 -13.75 -8.69 4.24
CA ASP A 85 -13.09 -9.95 4.58
C ASP A 85 -13.55 -10.50 5.94
N VAL A 86 -13.66 -9.67 6.98
CA VAL A 86 -14.10 -10.13 8.32
C VAL A 86 -15.59 -10.44 8.38
N GLN A 87 -16.42 -9.68 7.68
CA GLN A 87 -17.88 -9.87 7.65
C GLN A 87 -18.32 -11.03 6.74
N ARG A 88 -17.40 -11.57 5.92
CA ARG A 88 -17.67 -12.61 4.91
C ARG A 88 -18.68 -12.19 3.85
N ILE A 89 -18.88 -10.90 3.64
CA ILE A 89 -19.81 -10.40 2.61
C ILE A 89 -19.09 -10.17 1.28
N CYS A 90 -19.78 -10.43 0.18
CA CYS A 90 -19.27 -10.22 -1.17
C CYS A 90 -20.40 -9.81 -2.13
N LEU A 91 -20.02 -9.23 -3.26
CA LEU A 91 -20.97 -8.83 -4.31
C LEU A 91 -21.35 -9.97 -5.26
N PHE A 92 -20.46 -10.93 -5.49
CA PHE A 92 -20.65 -11.97 -6.50
C PHE A 92 -20.44 -13.37 -5.92
N ASP A 93 -21.33 -14.30 -6.29
CA ASP A 93 -21.21 -15.71 -5.90
C ASP A 93 -20.21 -16.45 -6.80
N THR A 94 -18.96 -16.51 -6.37
CA THR A 94 -17.91 -17.27 -7.06
C THR A 94 -16.83 -17.68 -6.07
N TRP A 95 -16.14 -18.79 -6.34
CA TRP A 95 -15.01 -19.23 -5.51
C TRP A 95 -13.88 -18.19 -5.44
N LEU A 96 -13.77 -17.32 -6.45
CA LEU A 96 -12.83 -16.19 -6.46
C LEU A 96 -13.18 -15.11 -5.42
N SER A 97 -14.44 -15.05 -4.98
CA SER A 97 -14.90 -14.16 -3.90
C SER A 97 -14.55 -14.70 -2.52
N SER A 98 -13.98 -15.90 -2.41
CA SER A 98 -13.51 -16.43 -1.14
C SER A 98 -12.52 -15.47 -0.47
N VAL A 99 -12.59 -15.43 0.86
CA VAL A 99 -11.79 -14.51 1.67
C VAL A 99 -10.32 -14.93 1.70
N VAL A 100 -10.00 -16.21 1.45
CA VAL A 100 -8.60 -16.66 1.25
C VAL A 100 -8.01 -16.08 -0.02
N VAL A 101 -8.65 -16.27 -1.19
CA VAL A 101 -8.12 -15.82 -2.50
C VAL A 101 -7.96 -14.30 -2.52
N GLY A 102 -9.07 -13.59 -2.31
CA GLY A 102 -9.16 -12.91 -1.05
C GLY A 102 -8.08 -11.91 -0.63
N ARG A 103 -7.69 -12.23 0.60
CA ARG A 103 -6.61 -11.70 1.39
C ARG A 103 -5.26 -12.07 0.81
N SER A 104 -5.08 -13.23 0.16
CA SER A 104 -3.82 -13.59 -0.50
C SER A 104 -3.42 -12.60 -1.59
N VAL A 105 -4.36 -12.22 -2.46
CA VAL A 105 -4.10 -11.20 -3.49
C VAL A 105 -3.77 -9.86 -2.86
N ALA A 106 -4.50 -9.44 -1.81
CA ALA A 106 -4.24 -8.19 -1.11
C ALA A 106 -2.86 -8.20 -0.42
N THR A 107 -2.49 -9.29 0.24
CA THR A 107 -1.18 -9.45 0.90
C THR A 107 -0.03 -9.33 -0.10
N VAL A 108 -0.12 -9.99 -1.26
CA VAL A 108 0.92 -9.85 -2.31
C VAL A 108 1.00 -8.40 -2.79
N ALA A 109 -0.16 -7.80 -3.11
CA ALA A 109 -0.23 -6.42 -3.55
C ALA A 109 0.41 -5.45 -2.53
N GLU A 110 0.03 -5.54 -1.27
CA GLU A 110 0.48 -4.67 -0.18
C GLU A 110 1.97 -4.78 0.10
N ILE A 111 2.52 -6.01 0.10
CA ILE A 111 3.95 -6.24 0.23
C ILE A 111 4.69 -5.63 -0.98
N CYS A 112 4.15 -5.79 -2.19
CA CYS A 112 4.75 -5.19 -3.38
C CYS A 112 4.75 -3.66 -3.32
N PHE A 113 3.65 -3.05 -2.89
CA PHE A 113 3.57 -1.60 -2.71
C PHE A 113 4.54 -1.08 -1.65
N ALA A 114 4.67 -1.79 -0.52
CA ALA A 114 5.66 -1.48 0.50
C ALA A 114 7.10 -1.58 -0.03
N ALA A 115 7.37 -2.58 -0.86
CA ALA A 115 8.68 -2.76 -1.51
C ALA A 115 8.98 -1.63 -2.50
N GLN A 116 7.99 -1.11 -3.26
CA GLN A 116 8.19 0.06 -4.11
C GLN A 116 8.65 1.29 -3.30
N TRP A 117 7.99 1.55 -2.16
CA TRP A 117 8.41 2.62 -1.25
C TRP A 117 9.82 2.40 -0.70
N ALA A 118 10.15 1.18 -0.28
CA ALA A 118 11.49 0.85 0.19
C ALA A 118 12.56 1.09 -0.88
N MET A 119 12.32 0.71 -2.13
CA MET A 119 13.23 0.95 -3.25
C MET A 119 13.47 2.45 -3.50
N ILE A 120 12.41 3.26 -3.49
CA ILE A 120 12.49 4.72 -3.69
C ILE A 120 13.26 5.38 -2.55
N LEU A 121 12.94 5.04 -1.30
CA LEU A 121 13.62 5.59 -0.14
C LEU A 121 15.09 5.16 -0.09
N HIS A 122 15.40 3.93 -0.50
CA HIS A 122 16.78 3.47 -0.60
C HIS A 122 17.55 4.26 -1.66
N GLN A 123 16.97 4.46 -2.85
CA GLN A 123 17.58 5.25 -3.93
C GLN A 123 17.81 6.71 -3.52
N LEU A 124 16.80 7.35 -2.92
CA LEU A 124 16.92 8.73 -2.46
C LEU A 124 17.89 8.85 -1.29
N GLY A 125 17.82 7.94 -0.32
CA GLY A 125 18.68 7.93 0.86
C GLY A 125 20.15 7.71 0.50
N THR A 126 20.45 6.81 -0.44
CA THR A 126 21.82 6.59 -0.94
C THR A 126 22.32 7.81 -1.71
N MET A 127 21.47 8.41 -2.56
CA MET A 127 21.82 9.61 -3.32
C MET A 127 22.11 10.82 -2.43
N THR A 128 21.37 10.99 -1.34
CA THR A 128 21.53 12.15 -0.45
C THR A 128 22.45 11.89 0.74
N GLY A 129 22.90 10.65 0.96
CA GLY A 129 23.63 10.24 2.17
C GLY A 129 22.80 10.35 3.45
N ALA A 130 21.47 10.20 3.35
CA ALA A 130 20.57 10.39 4.49
C ALA A 130 20.27 9.08 5.22
N ASP A 131 21.01 8.79 6.29
CA ASP A 131 20.85 7.57 7.10
C ASP A 131 19.42 7.36 7.60
N THR A 132 18.72 8.44 7.97
CA THR A 132 17.30 8.38 8.36
C THR A 132 16.39 7.81 7.28
N THR A 133 16.68 8.10 6.02
CA THR A 133 15.91 7.61 4.87
C THR A 133 16.29 6.17 4.54
N LEU A 134 17.57 5.83 4.65
CA LEU A 134 18.04 4.45 4.48
C LEU A 134 17.44 3.51 5.54
N ASN A 135 17.43 3.93 6.81
CA ASN A 135 16.82 3.16 7.89
C ASN A 135 15.32 2.97 7.68
N ALA A 136 14.61 4.00 7.22
CA ALA A 136 13.21 3.88 6.86
C ALA A 136 12.98 2.84 5.74
N ALA A 137 13.80 2.87 4.68
CA ALA A 137 13.71 1.90 3.59
C ALA A 137 13.83 0.45 4.07
N TRP A 138 14.71 0.18 5.04
CA TRP A 138 14.90 -1.16 5.62
C TRP A 138 13.76 -1.62 6.53
N VAL A 139 13.04 -0.69 7.16
CA VAL A 139 12.04 -1.01 8.20
C VAL A 139 10.63 -1.16 7.64
N ILE A 140 10.30 -0.50 6.53
CA ILE A 140 8.92 -0.48 5.99
C ILE A 140 8.41 -1.88 5.63
N VAL A 141 9.16 -2.66 4.85
CA VAL A 141 8.70 -4.00 4.43
C VAL A 141 8.50 -4.94 5.63
N PRO A 142 9.43 -5.06 6.60
CA PRO A 142 9.20 -5.81 7.83
C PRO A 142 7.95 -5.38 8.60
N LEU A 143 7.68 -4.08 8.72
CA LEU A 143 6.47 -3.58 9.38
C LEU A 143 5.21 -4.06 8.65
N ILE A 144 5.17 -3.97 7.32
CA ILE A 144 4.01 -4.41 6.54
C ILE A 144 3.84 -5.93 6.62
N LEU A 145 4.91 -6.73 6.59
CA LEU A 145 4.81 -8.17 6.81
C LEU A 145 4.18 -8.52 8.17
N ILE A 146 4.51 -7.77 9.23
CA ILE A 146 3.88 -7.93 10.55
C ILE A 146 2.41 -7.52 10.48
N ALA A 147 2.08 -6.41 9.80
CA ALA A 147 0.70 -5.97 9.60
C ALA A 147 -0.13 -7.06 8.90
N GLU A 148 0.42 -7.70 7.86
CA GLU A 148 -0.24 -8.81 7.16
C GLU A 148 -0.53 -10.00 8.08
N CYS A 149 0.39 -10.35 8.99
CA CYS A 149 0.13 -11.38 9.99
C CYS A 149 -1.09 -11.04 10.86
N PHE A 150 -1.26 -9.77 11.25
CA PHE A 150 -2.44 -9.32 11.99
C PHE A 150 -3.70 -9.28 11.12
N SER A 151 -3.58 -8.93 9.84
CA SER A 151 -4.66 -8.99 8.84
C SER A 151 -5.21 -10.41 8.71
N TRP A 152 -4.32 -11.38 8.50
CA TRP A 152 -4.67 -12.80 8.44
C TRP A 152 -5.25 -13.29 9.75
N TYR A 153 -4.66 -12.94 10.89
CA TYR A 153 -5.19 -13.29 12.19
C TYR A 153 -6.61 -12.77 12.40
N ALA A 154 -6.88 -11.51 12.06
CA ALA A 154 -8.19 -10.89 12.19
C ALA A 154 -9.23 -11.61 11.33
N VAL A 155 -8.88 -11.89 10.08
CA VAL A 155 -9.74 -12.57 9.12
C VAL A 155 -10.05 -14.00 9.57
N LEU A 156 -9.03 -14.77 9.98
CA LEU A 156 -9.20 -16.15 10.42
C LEU A 156 -10.01 -16.25 11.71
N THR A 157 -9.81 -15.33 12.66
CA THR A 157 -10.46 -15.40 13.98
C THR A 157 -11.71 -14.53 14.11
N THR A 158 -12.09 -13.85 13.03
CA THR A 158 -13.15 -12.82 12.97
C THR A 158 -13.00 -11.72 14.02
N ASN A 159 -11.76 -11.41 14.40
CA ASN A 159 -11.46 -10.46 15.48
C ASN A 159 -11.03 -9.12 14.90
N TYR A 160 -11.91 -8.11 15.00
CA TYR A 160 -11.65 -6.77 14.48
C TYR A 160 -10.45 -6.06 15.14
N LEU A 161 -9.98 -6.51 16.31
CA LEU A 161 -8.78 -5.95 16.93
C LEU A 161 -7.53 -6.16 16.07
N GLY A 162 -7.44 -7.29 15.35
CA GLY A 162 -6.30 -7.54 14.47
C GLY A 162 -6.24 -6.53 13.32
N ASN A 163 -7.38 -6.20 12.69
CA ASN A 163 -7.45 -5.15 11.67
C ASN A 163 -7.09 -3.76 12.24
N ALA A 164 -7.51 -3.45 13.46
CA ALA A 164 -7.14 -2.18 14.11
C ALA A 164 -5.62 -2.09 14.32
N ILE A 165 -4.97 -3.19 14.70
CA ILE A 165 -3.51 -3.26 14.87
C ILE A 165 -2.81 -3.16 13.52
N GLU A 166 -3.24 -3.92 12.51
CA GLU A 166 -2.74 -3.85 11.13
C GLU A 166 -2.76 -2.40 10.61
N ASN A 167 -3.91 -1.73 10.65
CA ASN A 167 -4.05 -0.37 10.15
C ASN A 167 -3.24 0.64 10.99
N SER A 168 -3.06 0.38 12.28
CA SER A 168 -2.14 1.16 13.11
C SER A 168 -0.68 0.99 12.70
N ILE A 169 -0.27 -0.22 12.31
CA ILE A 169 1.09 -0.47 11.80
C ILE A 169 1.29 0.23 10.44
N TRP A 170 0.28 0.23 9.57
CA TRP A 170 0.29 1.03 8.34
C TRP A 170 0.48 2.53 8.62
N ALA A 171 -0.19 3.06 9.65
CA ALA A 171 0.00 4.45 10.07
C ALA A 171 1.43 4.71 10.52
N VAL A 172 2.02 3.82 11.33
CA VAL A 172 3.42 3.93 11.76
C VAL A 172 4.38 3.86 10.57
N ALA A 173 4.18 2.91 9.65
CA ALA A 173 5.02 2.76 8.46
C ALA A 173 5.00 4.03 7.59
N PHE A 174 3.82 4.58 7.30
CA PHE A 174 3.70 5.80 6.51
C PHE A 174 4.13 7.07 7.25
N PHE A 175 4.04 7.09 8.59
CA PHE A 175 4.62 8.16 9.38
C PHE A 175 6.15 8.17 9.26
N VAL A 176 6.79 6.99 9.30
CA VAL A 176 8.23 6.85 9.05
C VAL A 176 8.59 7.31 7.63
N VAL A 177 7.83 6.90 6.61
CA VAL A 177 8.00 7.40 5.22
C VAL A 177 7.90 8.93 5.18
N GLY A 178 6.88 9.51 5.81
CA GLY A 178 6.67 10.96 5.87
C GLY A 178 7.85 11.70 6.49
N ILE A 179 8.41 11.20 7.60
CA ILE A 179 9.63 11.76 8.20
C ILE A 179 10.79 11.71 7.20
N SER A 180 11.00 10.60 6.52
CA SER A 180 12.06 10.48 5.50
C SER A 180 11.88 11.47 4.37
N LEU A 181 10.67 11.63 3.83
CA LEU A 181 10.42 12.61 2.77
C LEU A 181 10.64 14.04 3.25
N CYS A 182 10.22 14.39 4.47
CA CYS A 182 10.51 15.69 5.07
C CYS A 182 12.03 15.94 5.22
N ARG A 183 12.80 14.90 5.54
CA ARG A 183 14.27 14.98 5.61
C ARG A 183 14.93 15.16 4.24
N LEU A 184 14.35 14.57 3.19
CA LEU A 184 14.81 14.71 1.82
C LEU A 184 14.39 16.05 1.17
N LEU A 185 13.28 16.64 1.62
CA LEU A 185 12.72 17.87 1.04
C LEU A 185 13.72 19.03 0.88
N PRO A 186 14.56 19.40 1.87
CA PRO A 186 15.55 20.48 1.72
C PRO A 186 16.74 20.09 0.84
N ALA A 187 16.84 18.82 0.44
CA ALA A 187 17.96 18.28 -0.32
C ALA A 187 17.73 18.34 -1.84
N PHE A 188 16.53 18.74 -2.27
CA PHE A 188 16.13 18.86 -3.67
C PHE A 188 15.43 20.20 -3.91
N ASP A 189 15.55 20.72 -5.14
CA ASP A 189 14.88 21.94 -5.60
C ASP A 189 14.03 21.70 -6.86
N GLY A 190 13.26 22.72 -7.24
CA GLY A 190 12.45 22.71 -8.45
C GLY A 190 11.35 21.64 -8.44
N PRO A 191 11.08 20.97 -9.58
CA PRO A 191 9.99 19.99 -9.70
C PRO A 191 10.07 18.83 -8.70
N VAL A 192 11.27 18.33 -8.39
CA VAL A 192 11.43 17.20 -7.45
C VAL A 192 10.96 17.58 -6.06
N ARG A 193 11.28 18.80 -5.60
CA ARG A 193 10.80 19.33 -4.31
C ARG A 193 9.28 19.44 -4.27
N VAL A 194 8.65 19.85 -5.36
CA VAL A 194 7.19 19.92 -5.47
C VAL A 194 6.57 18.53 -5.37
N VAL A 195 7.12 17.54 -6.08
CA VAL A 195 6.66 16.14 -6.00
C VAL A 195 6.78 15.60 -4.58
N LEU A 196 7.90 15.85 -3.89
CA LEU A 196 8.08 15.47 -2.49
C LEU A 196 7.06 16.14 -1.57
N ALA A 197 6.78 17.44 -1.77
CA ALA A 197 5.77 18.16 -0.99
C ALA A 197 4.36 17.59 -1.21
N ILE A 198 4.00 17.25 -2.44
CA ILE A 198 2.72 16.59 -2.77
C ILE A 198 2.64 15.22 -2.09
N ALA A 199 3.71 14.43 -2.15
CA ALA A 199 3.76 13.13 -1.49
C ALA A 199 3.62 13.25 0.04
N ILE A 200 4.28 14.21 0.66
CA ILE A 200 4.15 14.51 2.10
C ILE A 200 2.70 14.89 2.44
N ALA A 201 2.07 15.76 1.64
CA ALA A 201 0.68 16.15 1.85
C ALA A 201 -0.27 14.94 1.72
N GLY A 202 -0.07 14.10 0.70
CA GLY A 202 -0.84 12.86 0.52
C GLY A 202 -0.70 11.89 1.69
N ILE A 203 0.53 11.70 2.21
CA ILE A 203 0.78 10.89 3.40
C ILE A 203 0.09 11.50 4.63
N ALA A 204 0.18 12.81 4.83
CA ALA A 204 -0.50 13.47 5.95
C ALA A 204 -2.03 13.27 5.89
N SER A 205 -2.63 13.37 4.70
CA SER A 205 -4.06 13.08 4.49
C SER A 205 -4.39 11.62 4.77
N TYR A 206 -3.55 10.68 4.33
CA TYR A 206 -3.73 9.25 4.61
C TYR A 206 -3.64 8.93 6.10
N LEU A 207 -2.68 9.51 6.82
CA LEU A 207 -2.55 9.36 8.27
C LEU A 207 -3.77 9.94 9.00
N ALA A 208 -4.26 11.11 8.57
CA ALA A 208 -5.48 11.67 9.13
C ALA A 208 -6.68 10.73 8.92
N PHE A 209 -6.82 10.13 7.73
CA PHE A 209 -7.86 9.14 7.45
C PHE A 209 -7.75 7.92 8.36
N LEU A 210 -6.57 7.31 8.49
CA LEU A 210 -6.37 6.14 9.36
C LEU A 210 -6.72 6.44 10.81
N MET A 211 -6.30 7.59 11.32
CA MET A 211 -6.45 7.96 12.74
C MET A 211 -7.87 8.41 13.10
N THR A 212 -8.65 8.91 12.14
CA THR A 212 -9.98 9.51 12.42
C THR A 212 -11.15 8.67 11.95
N ILE A 213 -10.95 7.81 10.95
CA ILE A 213 -12.02 7.03 10.33
C ILE A 213 -11.73 5.54 10.47
N ASP A 214 -10.63 5.07 9.91
CA ASP A 214 -10.42 3.63 9.69
C ASP A 214 -10.11 2.84 10.97
N VAL A 215 -9.07 3.23 11.71
CA VAL A 215 -8.73 2.57 12.99
C VAL A 215 -9.89 2.71 14.00
N PRO A 216 -10.52 3.88 14.17
CA PRO A 216 -11.70 4.01 15.02
C PRO A 216 -12.88 3.10 14.63
N MET A 217 -13.14 2.90 13.33
CA MET A 217 -14.19 1.99 12.85
C MET A 217 -13.95 0.54 13.31
N TYR A 218 -12.72 0.04 13.19
CA TYR A 218 -12.39 -1.31 13.66
C TYR A 218 -12.46 -1.43 15.19
N LEU A 219 -12.00 -0.40 15.91
CA LEU A 219 -12.10 -0.38 17.37
C LEU A 219 -13.55 -0.31 17.86
N SER A 220 -14.43 0.43 17.19
CA SER A 220 -15.85 0.47 17.56
C SER A 220 -16.51 -0.88 17.33
N ARG A 221 -16.26 -1.53 16.18
CA ARG A 221 -16.75 -2.89 15.89
C ARG A 221 -16.26 -3.91 16.92
N TRP A 222 -14.98 -3.84 17.30
CA TRP A 222 -14.42 -4.70 18.35
C TRP A 222 -15.08 -4.45 19.72
N ARG A 223 -15.33 -3.20 20.12
CA ARG A 223 -16.01 -2.89 21.39
C ARG A 223 -17.44 -3.43 21.42
N THR A 224 -18.17 -3.30 20.33
CA THR A 224 -19.51 -3.87 20.19
C THR A 224 -19.47 -5.39 20.29
N GLU A 225 -18.52 -6.03 19.60
CA GLU A 225 -18.30 -7.49 19.66
C GLU A 225 -18.04 -7.98 21.09
N VAL A 226 -17.22 -7.25 21.85
CA VAL A 226 -16.90 -7.56 23.25
C VAL A 226 -18.12 -7.34 24.16
N ALA A 227 -18.88 -6.27 23.95
CA ALA A 227 -20.07 -5.94 24.73
C ALA A 227 -21.22 -6.93 24.52
N ASP A 228 -21.38 -7.45 23.30
CA ASP A 228 -22.44 -8.39 22.95
C ASP A 228 -22.17 -9.81 23.47
N GLY A 229 -20.98 -10.09 24.02
CA GLY A 229 -20.63 -11.31 24.76
C GLY A 229 -20.76 -12.64 23.98
N SER A 230 -21.08 -12.58 22.69
CA SER A 230 -21.63 -13.69 21.90
C SER A 230 -20.80 -14.09 20.68
N SER A 231 -19.75 -13.34 20.36
CA SER A 231 -18.93 -13.62 19.18
C SER A 231 -18.01 -14.79 19.45
N LYS A 232 -18.44 -15.97 19.00
CA LYS A 232 -17.65 -17.20 19.01
C LYS A 232 -16.45 -17.02 18.07
N ARG A 233 -15.35 -16.49 18.60
CA ARG A 233 -14.09 -16.36 17.87
C ARG A 233 -13.69 -17.72 17.32
N LEU A 234 -13.44 -17.75 16.02
CA LEU A 234 -13.03 -18.99 15.37
C LEU A 234 -11.60 -19.32 15.79
N ARG A 235 -11.33 -20.61 16.02
CA ARG A 235 -9.95 -21.07 16.12
C ARG A 235 -9.30 -20.92 14.74
N PRO A 236 -7.99 -20.62 14.62
CA PRO A 236 -7.38 -20.34 13.32
C PRO A 236 -7.62 -21.40 12.23
N LEU A 237 -7.66 -22.69 12.59
CA LEU A 237 -7.95 -23.78 11.64
C LEU A 237 -9.43 -23.82 11.20
N GLU A 238 -10.36 -23.57 12.12
CA GLU A 238 -11.78 -23.44 11.81
C GLU A 238 -12.02 -22.20 10.94
N GLY A 239 -11.32 -21.12 11.28
CA GLY A 239 -11.22 -19.90 10.50
C GLY A 239 -10.77 -20.16 9.07
N LEU A 240 -9.70 -20.93 8.88
CA LEU A 240 -9.16 -21.24 7.55
C LEU A 240 -10.19 -21.97 6.68
N HIS A 241 -10.91 -22.94 7.24
CA HIS A 241 -12.00 -23.60 6.52
C HIS A 241 -13.13 -22.62 6.19
N ASP A 242 -13.54 -21.80 7.17
CA ASP A 242 -14.58 -20.79 7.01
C ASP A 242 -14.25 -19.77 5.91
N VAL A 243 -13.06 -19.16 5.93
CA VAL A 243 -12.64 -18.16 4.92
C VAL A 243 -12.48 -18.76 3.52
N SER A 244 -12.32 -20.08 3.42
CA SER A 244 -12.18 -20.80 2.15
C SER A 244 -13.53 -21.21 1.53
N THR A 245 -14.59 -21.31 2.34
CA THR A 245 -15.86 -21.95 1.92
C THR A 245 -17.10 -21.10 2.16
N ARG A 246 -17.02 -20.08 3.01
CA ARG A 246 -18.15 -19.25 3.39
C ARG A 246 -17.98 -17.82 2.88
N TRP A 247 -18.90 -17.40 2.04
CA TRP A 247 -19.15 -16.01 1.67
C TRP A 247 -20.66 -15.80 1.51
N ILE A 248 -21.14 -14.63 1.93
CA ILE A 248 -22.55 -14.25 1.90
C ILE A 248 -22.69 -13.18 0.83
N VAL A 249 -23.52 -13.44 -0.18
CA VAL A 249 -23.80 -12.45 -1.21
C VAL A 249 -24.83 -11.47 -0.70
N THR A 250 -24.48 -10.18 -0.71
CA THR A 250 -25.35 -9.11 -0.26
C THR A 250 -25.23 -7.88 -1.15
N HIS A 251 -26.38 -7.31 -1.48
CA HIS A 251 -26.49 -6.09 -2.27
C HIS A 251 -27.10 -4.94 -1.43
N ASP A 252 -27.17 -5.12 -0.10
CA ASP A 252 -27.69 -4.11 0.80
C ASP A 252 -26.63 -3.03 1.07
N LEU A 253 -26.90 -1.81 0.62
CA LEU A 253 -26.03 -0.66 0.83
C LEU A 253 -25.70 -0.44 2.32
N ALA A 254 -26.59 -0.78 3.24
CA ALA A 254 -26.37 -0.60 4.66
C ALA A 254 -25.19 -1.43 5.20
N GLU A 255 -24.94 -2.61 4.62
CA GLU A 255 -23.82 -3.49 4.98
C GLU A 255 -22.50 -3.02 4.37
N TRP A 256 -22.54 -2.32 3.23
CA TRP A 256 -21.37 -1.84 2.49
C TRP A 256 -20.95 -0.41 2.83
N LYS A 257 -21.83 0.42 3.40
CA LYS A 257 -21.61 1.87 3.55
C LYS A 257 -20.28 2.24 4.22
N ASP A 258 -19.86 1.48 5.22
CA ASP A 258 -18.63 1.74 5.98
C ASP A 258 -17.38 1.30 5.19
N GLU A 259 -17.55 0.35 4.27
CA GLU A 259 -16.48 -0.22 3.45
C GLU A 259 -16.18 0.64 2.21
N ILE A 260 -17.20 1.33 1.68
CA ILE A 260 -17.11 2.12 0.44
C ILE A 260 -15.97 3.12 0.47
N ALA A 261 -15.79 3.86 1.57
CA ALA A 261 -14.84 4.96 1.63
C ALA A 261 -13.38 4.46 1.53
N TRP A 262 -13.00 3.51 2.38
CA TRP A 262 -11.62 3.00 2.40
C TRP A 262 -11.32 2.20 1.14
N MET A 263 -12.25 1.36 0.66
CA MET A 263 -12.08 0.59 -0.58
C MET A 263 -11.88 1.51 -1.78
N SER A 264 -12.64 2.59 -1.87
CA SER A 264 -12.51 3.55 -2.96
C SER A 264 -11.13 4.21 -2.95
N LEU A 265 -10.63 4.64 -1.79
CA LEU A 265 -9.28 5.22 -1.66
C LEU A 265 -8.18 4.21 -2.00
N TYR A 266 -8.29 2.98 -1.48
CA TYR A 266 -7.32 1.92 -1.67
C TYR A 266 -7.27 1.45 -3.14
N PHE A 267 -8.42 1.23 -3.79
CA PHE A 267 -8.47 0.78 -5.20
C PHE A 267 -8.22 1.90 -6.22
N SER A 268 -8.13 3.16 -5.80
CA SER A 268 -7.85 4.30 -6.69
C SER A 268 -6.57 5.02 -6.27
N MET A 269 -6.64 5.93 -5.30
CA MET A 269 -5.56 6.83 -4.92
C MET A 269 -4.26 6.10 -4.61
N ALA A 270 -4.31 4.96 -3.92
CA ALA A 270 -3.10 4.19 -3.64
C ALA A 270 -2.51 3.56 -4.91
N VAL A 271 -3.34 3.15 -5.88
CA VAL A 271 -2.89 2.66 -7.18
C VAL A 271 -2.19 3.76 -7.98
N TRP A 272 -2.74 4.98 -7.96
CA TRP A 272 -2.09 6.14 -8.57
C TRP A 272 -0.76 6.48 -7.89
N ALA A 273 -0.67 6.34 -6.56
CA ALA A 273 0.60 6.47 -5.85
C ALA A 273 1.62 5.40 -6.31
N SER A 274 1.20 4.13 -6.42
CA SER A 274 2.05 3.03 -6.93
C SER A 274 2.57 3.30 -8.34
N LEU A 275 1.71 3.77 -9.25
CA LEU A 275 2.10 4.16 -10.61
C LEU A 275 3.06 5.36 -10.61
N ALA A 276 2.80 6.35 -9.76
CA ALA A 276 3.67 7.52 -9.62
C ALA A 276 5.07 7.15 -9.10
N LEU A 277 5.19 6.16 -8.22
CA LEU A 277 6.49 5.64 -7.78
C LEU A 277 7.29 5.05 -8.96
N CYS A 278 6.66 4.32 -9.88
CA CYS A 278 7.35 3.83 -11.09
C CYS A 278 7.90 4.98 -11.94
N VAL A 279 7.07 5.99 -12.19
CA VAL A 279 7.48 7.17 -12.97
C VAL A 279 8.62 7.88 -12.27
N PHE A 280 8.51 8.14 -10.97
CA PHE A 280 9.55 8.82 -10.22
C PHE A 280 10.87 8.02 -10.16
N TYR A 281 10.79 6.70 -9.97
CA TYR A 281 11.96 5.81 -9.99
C TYR A 281 12.71 5.88 -11.32
N SER A 282 11.98 5.92 -12.45
CA SER A 282 12.56 6.01 -13.78
C SER A 282 13.33 7.31 -14.03
N LEU A 283 13.03 8.37 -13.25
CA LEU A 283 13.72 9.65 -13.34
C LEU A 283 15.04 9.67 -12.55
N GLY A 284 15.47 8.52 -12.00
CA GLY A 284 16.66 8.38 -11.16
C GLY A 284 17.91 9.09 -11.69
N ASP A 285 18.22 8.92 -12.97
CA ASP A 285 19.41 9.53 -13.61
C ASP A 285 19.31 11.06 -13.74
N TYR A 286 18.11 11.62 -13.66
CA TYR A 286 17.85 13.07 -13.73
C TYR A 286 17.79 13.73 -12.35
N LEU A 287 17.50 12.97 -11.28
CA LEU A 287 17.38 13.49 -9.92
C LEU A 287 18.62 14.27 -9.43
N PRO A 288 19.88 13.88 -9.74
CA PRO A 288 21.05 14.63 -9.32
C PRO A 288 21.08 16.09 -9.82
N ARG A 289 20.43 16.39 -10.95
CA ARG A 289 20.36 17.77 -11.49
C ARG A 289 19.53 18.72 -10.64
N TYR A 290 18.68 18.17 -9.77
CA TYR A 290 17.80 18.93 -8.90
C TYR A 290 18.32 19.02 -7.47
N ARG A 291 19.58 18.64 -7.21
CA ARG A 291 20.23 18.80 -5.91
C ARG A 291 20.59 20.27 -5.68
N THR A 292 20.36 20.77 -4.47
CA THR A 292 20.67 22.15 -4.10
C THR A 292 22.20 22.39 -4.10
N GLU A 293 22.66 23.56 -4.56
CA GLU A 293 24.09 23.89 -4.65
C GLU A 293 24.83 23.74 -3.30
N ALA A 294 24.18 24.12 -2.20
CA ALA A 294 24.71 23.98 -0.85
C ALA A 294 24.99 22.51 -0.46
N THR A 295 24.17 21.56 -0.92
CA THR A 295 24.36 20.11 -0.66
C THR A 295 25.38 19.48 -1.60
N VAL A 296 25.54 20.00 -2.81
CA VAL A 296 26.61 19.56 -3.72
C VAL A 296 27.98 20.02 -3.18
N ALA A 297 28.06 21.24 -2.65
CA ALA A 297 29.28 21.79 -2.06
C ALA A 297 29.73 21.04 -0.80
N SER A 298 28.80 20.65 0.09
CA SER A 298 29.14 19.86 1.29
C SER A 298 29.70 18.48 0.91
N TRP A 299 29.15 17.84 -0.12
CA TRP A 299 29.60 16.54 -0.59
C TRP A 299 31.02 16.60 -1.19
N SER A 300 31.32 17.65 -1.96
CA SER A 300 32.68 17.90 -2.45
C SER A 300 33.66 18.12 -1.31
N SER A 301 33.25 18.81 -0.24
CA SER A 301 34.11 19.08 0.92
C SER A 301 34.39 17.81 1.73
N ASP A 302 33.39 16.94 1.92
CA ASP A 302 33.55 15.66 2.61
C ASP A 302 34.39 14.67 1.79
N ALA A 303 34.19 14.60 0.47
CA ALA A 303 35.01 13.79 -0.43
C ALA A 303 36.48 14.23 -0.42
N LEU A 304 36.74 15.53 -0.46
CA LEU A 304 38.09 16.10 -0.32
C LEU A 304 38.70 15.81 1.05
N ALA A 305 37.91 15.83 2.12
CA ALA A 305 38.37 15.48 3.47
C ALA A 305 38.71 13.99 3.62
N VAL A 306 37.99 13.10 2.94
CA VAL A 306 38.28 11.66 2.89
C VAL A 306 39.55 11.38 2.07
N VAL A 307 39.73 12.03 0.92
CA VAL A 307 40.95 11.92 0.10
C VAL A 307 42.17 12.49 0.83
N GLY A 308 42.02 13.61 1.53
CA GLY A 308 43.09 14.21 2.34
C GLY A 308 43.57 13.33 3.50
N LYS A 309 42.72 12.43 4.01
CA LYS A 309 43.10 11.45 5.05
C LYS A 309 43.79 10.20 4.50
N GLN A 310 43.77 9.96 3.19
CA GLN A 310 44.40 8.79 2.55
C GLN A 310 45.87 9.00 2.12
N GLN A 311 46.47 10.18 2.34
CA GLN A 311 47.91 10.39 2.11
C GLN A 311 48.69 10.64 3.42
N PRO A 312 49.30 9.58 4.01
CA PRO A 312 50.43 9.75 4.91
C PRO A 312 51.76 9.51 4.16
N GLY A 313 52.52 10.59 3.97
CA GLY A 313 53.99 10.62 4.03
C GLY A 313 54.80 9.73 3.08
N ALA A 314 54.96 10.14 1.82
CA ALA A 314 56.16 9.78 1.06
C ALA A 314 57.29 10.77 1.42
N ALA A 315 58.03 10.47 2.49
CA ALA A 315 59.23 11.22 2.87
C ALA A 315 60.32 11.04 1.79
N ARG A 316 60.78 12.17 1.28
CA ARG A 316 61.75 12.33 0.20
C ARG A 316 63.16 11.99 0.70
N HIS A 317 63.82 11.03 0.08
CA HIS A 317 65.27 10.82 0.20
C HIS A 317 66.03 12.10 -0.19
N LYS A 318 67.05 12.46 0.60
CA LYS A 318 68.22 13.18 0.11
C LYS A 318 69.49 12.51 0.63
N VAL A 319 70.43 12.41 -0.30
CA VAL A 319 71.81 11.90 -0.25
C VAL A 319 72.62 12.61 0.82
#